data_AF-A0A7V7C2K5-F1
#
_entry.id   AF-A0A7V7C2K5-F1
#
_cell.length_a   1.000
_cell.length_b   1.000
_cell.length_c   1.000
_cell.angle_alpha   90.00
_cell.angle_beta   90.00
_cell.angle_gamma   90.00
#
_symmetry.space_group_name_H-M   'P 1'
#
loop_
_entity.id
_entity.type
_entity.pdbx_description
1 polymer ?
#
loop_
_entity_poly.entity_id
_entity_poly.type
_entity_poly.pdbx_seq_one_letter_code
_entity_poly.pdbx_strand_id
1 'polypeptide(L)'
;MNAHRTEVAAASPRTGSPVFGRFSMSVRTSLLVILSLFVTGLLSLAALNLNTAWTQMTAAQAMRANNDVGNLFLDSAGSLAAERGATNAALGSSAVIDEQKRSQIAELRRKADDALAGALAAIEAQADFNGRSALLARVRADHDAVVALRRDVDTQLARSGLERDAAVVGKWVPTATALIMSSQKLRTAAQIVPASALARTQIMLDLKHATWVMSEYAGRERATIGGLIARGANIDSGTLARLAEFRGRLEQAWNSIETYAARESANPLVLPAVAAARAEFFGTYQGVRDSVYAAGSKGLPYPVNTEQWIAAATKGIDSLLERLR
;
A
#
# COMPACT_ATOMS: atom_id res chain seq x y z
N MET A 1 86.45 14.93 -79.26
CA MET A 1 85.70 14.55 -80.47
C MET A 1 84.26 14.29 -80.02
N ASN A 2 83.34 15.15 -80.45
CA ASN A 2 81.86 15.14 -80.47
C ASN A 2 81.07 14.22 -79.50
N ALA A 3 79.89 14.55 -79.00
CA ALA A 3 79.04 15.75 -78.89
C ALA A 3 77.71 15.19 -78.33
N HIS A 4 77.11 15.81 -77.32
CA HIS A 4 75.71 16.29 -77.37
C HIS A 4 75.20 16.79 -76.01
N ARG A 5 74.56 17.96 -76.10
CA ARG A 5 73.56 18.58 -75.20
C ARG A 5 72.53 17.55 -74.68
N THR A 6 71.78 17.76 -73.58
CA THR A 6 70.76 18.83 -73.41
C THR A 6 70.21 18.91 -71.96
N GLU A 7 69.88 20.13 -71.53
CA GLU A 7 68.81 20.64 -70.62
C GLU A 7 68.38 19.96 -69.28
N VAL A 8 68.65 20.71 -68.20
CA VAL A 8 67.75 21.26 -67.14
C VAL A 8 66.37 20.61 -66.87
N ALA A 9 66.10 20.26 -65.59
CA ALA A 9 64.84 20.58 -64.88
C ALA A 9 64.89 20.25 -63.38
N ALA A 10 64.48 21.20 -62.54
CA ALA A 10 64.26 21.06 -61.10
C ALA A 10 62.90 20.40 -60.78
N ALA A 11 62.82 19.60 -59.71
CA ALA A 11 61.53 19.18 -59.12
C ALA A 11 61.65 18.88 -57.61
N SER A 12 60.79 19.54 -56.84
CA SER A 12 60.61 19.46 -55.39
C SER A 12 60.14 18.07 -54.89
N PRO A 13 60.40 17.69 -53.63
CA PRO A 13 59.93 16.42 -53.08
C PRO A 13 58.42 16.45 -52.83
N ARG A 14 57.70 15.51 -53.46
CA ARG A 14 56.27 15.25 -53.20
C ARG A 14 56.10 14.48 -51.89
N THR A 15 55.16 14.97 -51.09
CA THR A 15 54.62 14.37 -49.87
C THR A 15 54.08 12.96 -50.11
N GLY A 16 54.53 11.99 -49.33
CA GLY A 16 54.00 10.63 -49.32
C GLY A 16 52.71 10.55 -48.49
N SER A 17 51.60 10.16 -49.11
CA SER A 17 50.36 9.78 -48.44
C SER A 17 50.51 8.40 -47.78
N PRO A 18 49.91 8.14 -46.60
CA PRO A 18 50.00 6.84 -45.96
C PRO A 18 49.15 5.80 -46.71
N VAL A 19 49.78 4.66 -47.02
CA VAL A 19 49.14 3.49 -47.62
C VAL A 19 48.28 2.81 -46.56
N PHE A 20 46.95 2.93 -46.67
CA PHE A 20 46.04 2.02 -45.97
C PHE A 20 46.12 0.64 -46.64
N GLY A 21 46.81 -0.30 -46.01
CA GLY A 21 46.84 -1.69 -46.43
C GLY A 21 45.42 -2.28 -46.45
N ARG A 22 44.91 -2.63 -47.63
CA ARG A 22 43.66 -3.38 -47.79
C ARG A 22 43.93 -4.85 -47.48
N PHE A 23 43.41 -5.35 -46.37
CA PHE A 23 43.32 -6.79 -46.12
C PHE A 23 42.36 -7.42 -47.14
N SER A 24 42.87 -8.12 -48.15
CA SER A 24 42.04 -8.91 -49.06
C SER A 24 41.73 -10.27 -48.43
N MET A 25 40.65 -10.36 -47.66
CA MET A 25 40.12 -11.66 -47.24
C MET A 25 39.51 -12.41 -48.44
N SER A 26 39.74 -13.72 -48.52
CA SER A 26 39.04 -14.59 -49.48
C SER A 26 37.53 -14.49 -49.28
N VAL A 27 36.75 -14.53 -50.37
CA VAL A 27 35.27 -14.49 -50.34
C VAL A 27 34.70 -15.52 -49.35
N ARG A 28 35.33 -16.70 -49.25
CA ARG A 28 34.94 -17.74 -48.30
C ARG A 28 35.12 -17.29 -46.84
N THR A 29 36.24 -16.65 -46.51
CA THR A 29 36.52 -16.15 -45.16
C THR A 29 35.56 -15.01 -44.80
N SER A 30 35.31 -14.08 -45.73
CA SER A 30 34.37 -12.98 -45.52
C SER A 30 32.93 -13.48 -45.29
N LEU A 31 32.47 -14.48 -46.05
CA LEU A 31 31.16 -15.11 -45.85
C LEU A 31 31.07 -15.83 -44.50
N LEU A 32 32.12 -16.55 -44.09
CA LEU A 32 32.16 -17.24 -42.80
C LEU A 32 32.16 -16.26 -41.62
N VAL A 33 32.85 -15.11 -41.74
CA VAL A 33 32.84 -14.07 -40.70
C VAL A 33 31.45 -13.44 -40.57
N ILE A 34 30.82 -13.07 -41.68
CA ILE A 34 29.46 -12.48 -41.66
C ILE A 34 28.45 -13.48 -41.09
N LEU A 35 28.51 -14.75 -41.51
CA LEU A 35 27.64 -15.80 -40.98
C LEU A 35 27.87 -16.00 -39.48
N SER A 36 29.13 -16.04 -39.03
CA SER A 36 29.46 -16.20 -37.61
C SER A 36 28.96 -15.02 -36.78
N LEU A 37 29.09 -13.79 -37.27
CA LEU A 37 28.55 -12.59 -36.62
C LEU A 37 27.02 -12.66 -36.54
N PHE A 38 26.35 -13.09 -37.62
CA PHE A 38 24.89 -13.21 -37.64
C PHE A 38 24.39 -14.29 -36.66
N VAL A 39 25.02 -15.47 -36.66
CA VAL A 39 24.72 -16.55 -35.71
C VAL A 39 24.96 -16.10 -34.27
N THR A 40 26.08 -15.43 -33.99
CA THR A 40 26.39 -14.92 -32.64
C THR A 40 25.38 -13.85 -32.21
N GLY A 41 24.98 -12.96 -33.12
CA GLY A 41 23.95 -11.95 -32.86
C GLY A 41 22.59 -12.57 -32.57
N LEU A 42 22.18 -13.59 -33.34
CA LEU A 42 20.94 -14.33 -33.12
C LEU A 42 20.95 -15.10 -31.79
N LEU A 43 22.03 -15.78 -31.46
CA LEU A 43 22.19 -16.48 -30.18
C LEU A 43 22.16 -15.50 -29.01
N SER A 44 22.78 -14.33 -29.15
CA SER A 44 22.76 -13.27 -28.13
C SER A 44 21.34 -12.74 -27.92
N LEU A 45 20.61 -12.46 -28.99
CA LEU A 45 19.20 -12.02 -28.90
C LEU A 45 18.30 -13.11 -28.29
N ALA A 46 18.49 -14.36 -28.70
CA ALA A 46 17.76 -15.49 -28.14
C ALA A 46 18.04 -15.66 -26.63
N ALA A 47 19.30 -15.50 -26.20
CA ALA A 47 19.66 -15.56 -24.79
C ALA A 47 19.04 -14.41 -23.97
N LEU A 48 19.02 -13.18 -24.51
CA LEU A 48 18.35 -12.04 -23.88
C LEU A 48 16.83 -12.26 -23.76
N ASN A 49 16.20 -12.78 -24.83
CA ASN A 49 14.78 -13.09 -24.83
C ASN A 49 14.45 -14.22 -23.84
N LEU A 50 15.27 -15.27 -23.78
CA LEU A 50 15.11 -16.36 -22.82
C LEU A 50 15.24 -15.86 -21.38
N ASN A 51 16.26 -15.03 -21.09
CA ASN A 51 16.44 -14.44 -19.77
C ASN A 51 15.26 -13.54 -19.37
N THR A 52 14.75 -12.76 -20.32
CA THR A 52 13.56 -11.91 -20.11
C THR A 52 12.33 -12.75 -19.83
N ALA A 53 12.07 -13.79 -20.64
CA ALA A 53 10.95 -14.71 -20.45
C ALA A 53 11.04 -15.45 -19.11
N TRP A 54 12.25 -15.88 -18.71
CA TRP A 54 12.50 -16.51 -17.42
C TRP A 54 12.22 -15.56 -16.25
N THR A 55 12.66 -14.32 -16.34
CA THR A 55 12.40 -13.29 -15.31
C THR A 55 10.91 -12.97 -15.21
N GLN A 56 10.20 -12.90 -16.33
CA GLN A 56 8.75 -12.71 -16.35
C GLN A 56 8.00 -13.90 -15.74
N MET A 57 8.42 -15.12 -16.05
CA MET A 57 7.84 -16.35 -15.50
C MET A 57 8.01 -16.42 -13.99
N THR A 58 9.22 -16.17 -13.48
CA THR A 58 9.50 -16.17 -12.03
C THR A 58 8.72 -15.08 -11.30
N ALA A 59 8.62 -13.87 -11.88
CA ALA A 59 7.78 -12.81 -11.34
C ALA A 59 6.29 -13.19 -11.33
N ALA A 60 5.78 -13.83 -12.39
CA ALA A 60 4.40 -14.29 -12.46
C ALA A 60 4.10 -15.40 -11.44
N GLN A 61 5.04 -16.31 -11.19
CA GLN A 61 4.92 -17.34 -10.16
C GLN A 61 4.88 -16.71 -8.75
N ALA A 62 5.76 -15.75 -8.47
CA ALA A 62 5.75 -15.02 -7.21
C ALA A 62 4.44 -14.24 -7.00
N MET A 63 3.91 -13.61 -8.05
CA MET A 63 2.60 -12.95 -8.01
C MET A 63 1.45 -13.93 -7.72
N ARG A 64 1.47 -15.12 -8.32
CA ARG A 64 0.45 -16.16 -8.04
C ARG A 64 0.49 -16.60 -6.59
N ALA A 65 1.67 -16.95 -6.07
CA ALA A 65 1.83 -17.34 -4.67
C ALA A 65 1.38 -16.21 -3.71
N ASN A 66 1.74 -14.96 -4.01
CA ASN A 66 1.28 -13.79 -3.26
C ASN A 66 -0.25 -13.63 -3.31
N ASN A 67 -0.86 -13.88 -4.46
CA ASN A 67 -2.32 -13.83 -4.64
C ASN A 67 -3.03 -14.95 -3.87
N ASP A 68 -2.49 -16.17 -3.87
CA ASP A 68 -3.07 -17.32 -3.17
C ASP A 68 -3.10 -17.08 -1.65
N VAL A 69 -2.02 -16.53 -1.09
CA VAL A 69 -2.01 -16.10 0.32
C VAL A 69 -2.99 -14.94 0.56
N GLY A 70 -3.05 -14.00 -0.39
CA GLY A 70 -4.03 -12.91 -0.36
C GLY A 70 -5.47 -13.42 -0.30
N ASN A 71 -5.80 -14.47 -1.05
CA ASN A 71 -7.12 -15.12 -1.07
C ASN A 71 -7.45 -15.76 0.28
N LEU A 72 -6.50 -16.48 0.90
CA LEU A 72 -6.71 -17.07 2.24
C LEU A 72 -7.05 -16.00 3.29
N PHE A 73 -6.34 -14.87 3.27
CA PHE A 73 -6.66 -13.75 4.15
C PHE A 73 -8.03 -13.13 3.84
N LEU A 74 -8.42 -13.04 2.57
CA LEU A 74 -9.73 -12.52 2.16
C LEU A 74 -10.87 -13.45 2.58
N ASP A 75 -10.70 -14.76 2.39
CA ASP A 75 -11.68 -15.78 2.80
C ASP A 75 -11.87 -15.79 4.31
N SER A 76 -10.77 -15.69 5.06
CA SER A 76 -10.80 -15.56 6.51
C SER A 76 -11.50 -14.27 6.94
N ALA A 77 -11.10 -13.12 6.39
CA ALA A 77 -11.70 -11.83 6.75
C ALA A 77 -13.19 -11.77 6.40
N GLY A 78 -13.60 -12.33 5.26
CA GLY A 78 -15.00 -12.43 4.85
C GLY A 78 -15.82 -13.27 5.83
N SER A 79 -15.29 -14.44 6.21
CA SER A 79 -15.95 -15.33 7.17
C SER A 79 -16.01 -14.74 8.58
N LEU A 80 -14.93 -14.10 9.05
CA LEU A 80 -14.89 -13.38 10.33
C LEU A 80 -15.85 -12.19 10.36
N ALA A 81 -15.94 -11.42 9.28
CA ALA A 81 -16.86 -10.30 9.19
C ALA A 81 -18.33 -10.77 9.23
N ALA A 82 -18.63 -11.87 8.54
CA ALA A 82 -19.93 -12.52 8.60
C ALA A 82 -20.23 -13.08 10.00
N GLU A 83 -19.28 -13.75 10.64
CA GLU A 83 -19.40 -14.24 12.02
C GLU A 83 -19.69 -13.09 12.98
N ARG A 84 -18.90 -12.01 12.89
CA ARG A 84 -19.05 -10.80 13.69
C ARG A 84 -20.46 -10.24 13.58
N GLY A 85 -20.97 -10.09 12.35
CA GLY A 85 -22.31 -9.57 12.07
C GLY A 85 -23.43 -10.49 12.56
N ALA A 86 -23.37 -11.77 12.22
CA ALA A 86 -24.38 -12.76 12.59
C ALA A 86 -24.48 -12.93 14.11
N THR A 87 -23.33 -13.04 14.77
CA THR A 87 -23.26 -13.16 16.23
C THR A 87 -23.73 -11.89 16.92
N ASN A 88 -23.37 -10.70 16.43
CA ASN A 88 -23.85 -9.44 16.98
C ASN A 88 -25.38 -9.30 16.85
N ALA A 89 -25.93 -9.67 15.70
CA ALA A 89 -27.38 -9.67 15.48
C ALA A 89 -28.10 -10.64 16.43
N ALA A 90 -27.52 -11.83 16.65
CA ALA A 90 -28.08 -12.81 17.59
C ALA A 90 -27.99 -12.31 19.05
N LEU A 91 -26.87 -11.72 19.47
CA LEU A 91 -26.70 -11.10 20.78
C LEU A 91 -27.61 -9.88 21.02
N GLY A 92 -28.01 -9.18 19.95
CA GLY A 92 -28.97 -8.07 20.02
C GLY A 92 -30.44 -8.50 20.01
N SER A 93 -30.75 -9.77 19.74
CA SER A 93 -32.13 -10.28 19.74
C SER A 93 -32.67 -10.49 21.16
N SER A 94 -33.97 -10.31 21.39
CA SER A 94 -34.59 -10.66 22.67
C SER A 94 -34.69 -12.17 22.91
N ALA A 95 -34.71 -12.98 21.84
CA ALA A 95 -34.86 -14.43 21.91
C ALA A 95 -33.52 -15.15 22.10
N VAL A 96 -33.58 -16.36 22.68
CA VAL A 96 -32.48 -17.33 22.65
C VAL A 96 -32.16 -17.69 21.20
N ILE A 97 -30.89 -17.95 20.89
CA ILE A 97 -30.49 -18.36 19.54
C ILE A 97 -31.13 -19.69 19.13
N ASP A 98 -31.65 -19.77 17.91
CA ASP A 98 -32.11 -21.02 17.31
C ASP A 98 -30.95 -21.86 16.77
N GLU A 99 -31.18 -23.17 16.59
CA GLU A 99 -30.14 -24.11 16.17
C GLU A 99 -29.58 -23.79 14.77
N GLN A 100 -30.42 -23.29 13.87
CA GLN A 100 -30.00 -22.94 12.52
C GLN A 100 -28.97 -21.79 12.54
N LYS A 101 -29.23 -20.71 13.27
CA LYS A 101 -28.29 -19.60 13.45
C LYS A 101 -27.03 -20.04 14.19
N ARG A 102 -27.17 -20.91 15.20
CA ARG A 102 -26.01 -21.48 15.92
C ARG A 102 -25.09 -22.25 14.97
N SER A 103 -25.66 -23.13 14.14
CA SER A 103 -24.93 -23.90 13.14
C SER A 103 -24.29 -22.99 12.07
N GLN A 104 -25.01 -21.96 11.61
CA GLN A 104 -24.46 -20.98 10.68
C GLN A 104 -23.24 -20.22 11.25
N ILE A 105 -23.32 -19.78 12.50
CA ILE A 105 -22.18 -19.13 13.19
C ILE A 105 -21.01 -20.11 13.33
N ALA A 106 -21.27 -21.36 13.70
CA ALA A 106 -20.23 -22.38 13.82
C ALA A 106 -19.51 -22.64 12.49
N GLU A 107 -20.23 -22.69 11.37
CA GLU A 107 -19.61 -22.86 10.05
C GLU A 107 -18.79 -21.64 9.63
N LEU A 108 -19.24 -20.43 9.94
CA LEU A 108 -18.47 -19.19 9.69
C LEU A 108 -17.17 -19.18 10.49
N ARG A 109 -17.21 -19.61 11.76
CA ARG A 109 -16.03 -19.77 12.63
C ARG A 109 -15.01 -20.72 12.01
N ARG A 110 -15.47 -21.91 11.61
CA ARG A 110 -14.62 -22.93 11.00
C ARG A 110 -13.95 -22.41 9.72
N LYS A 111 -14.71 -21.82 8.80
CA LYS A 111 -14.16 -21.23 7.56
C LYS A 111 -13.15 -20.12 7.85
N ALA A 112 -13.46 -19.25 8.79
CA ALA A 112 -12.57 -18.16 9.21
C ALA A 112 -11.23 -18.68 9.76
N ASP A 113 -11.30 -19.64 10.67
CA ASP A 113 -10.14 -20.19 11.37
C ASP A 113 -9.28 -21.05 10.43
N ASP A 114 -9.88 -21.91 9.60
CA ASP A 114 -9.18 -22.75 8.62
C ASP A 114 -8.40 -21.88 7.61
N ALA A 115 -9.05 -20.84 7.07
CA ALA A 115 -8.41 -19.93 6.12
C ALA A 115 -7.31 -19.08 6.79
N LEU A 116 -7.51 -18.63 8.03
CA LEU A 116 -6.50 -17.90 8.78
C LEU A 116 -5.28 -18.78 9.06
N ALA A 117 -5.49 -20.02 9.51
CA ALA A 117 -4.40 -20.96 9.78
C ALA A 117 -3.59 -21.23 8.51
N GLY A 118 -4.26 -21.45 7.38
CA GLY A 118 -3.60 -21.59 6.08
C GLY A 118 -2.78 -20.35 5.68
N ALA A 119 -3.34 -19.15 5.87
CA ALA A 119 -2.65 -17.90 5.59
C ALA A 119 -1.40 -17.72 6.47
N LEU A 120 -1.50 -17.97 7.77
CA LEU A 120 -0.38 -17.87 8.71
C LEU A 120 0.73 -18.85 8.36
N ALA A 121 0.40 -20.10 8.07
CA ALA A 121 1.38 -21.12 7.66
C ALA A 121 2.10 -20.71 6.36
N ALA A 122 1.36 -20.16 5.40
CA ALA A 122 1.95 -19.70 4.14
C ALA A 122 2.90 -18.50 4.34
N ILE A 123 2.58 -17.59 5.26
CA ILE A 123 3.48 -16.47 5.64
C ILE A 123 4.74 -16.95 6.35
N GLU A 124 4.63 -17.97 7.21
CA GLU A 124 5.80 -18.53 7.90
C GLU A 124 6.77 -19.21 6.94
N ALA A 125 6.25 -19.81 5.86
CA ALA A 125 7.03 -20.44 4.81
C ALA A 125 7.65 -19.45 3.79
N GLN A 126 7.25 -18.17 3.81
CA GLN A 126 7.81 -17.14 2.94
C GLN A 126 9.14 -16.58 3.46
N ALA A 127 9.85 -15.87 2.58
CA ALA A 127 10.99 -15.05 2.96
C ALA A 127 10.59 -14.04 4.06
N ASP A 128 11.53 -13.75 4.95
CA ASP A 128 11.30 -12.81 6.04
C ASP A 128 11.05 -11.40 5.50
N PHE A 129 10.30 -10.60 6.25
CA PHE A 129 10.03 -9.20 5.94
C PHE A 129 9.99 -8.37 7.22
N ASN A 130 10.20 -7.06 7.07
CA ASN A 130 10.25 -6.15 8.20
C ASN A 130 8.99 -6.26 9.09
N GLY A 131 9.20 -6.55 10.38
CA GLY A 131 8.12 -6.66 11.36
C GLY A 131 7.31 -7.97 11.32
N ARG A 132 7.71 -8.97 10.51
CA ARG A 132 6.98 -10.25 10.37
C ARG A 132 6.63 -10.89 11.71
N SER A 133 7.61 -11.09 12.59
CA SER A 133 7.40 -11.75 13.88
C SER A 133 6.40 -11.01 14.78
N ALA A 134 6.48 -9.67 14.83
CA ALA A 134 5.57 -8.86 15.62
C ALA A 134 4.14 -8.89 15.06
N LEU A 135 3.98 -8.85 13.73
CA LEU A 135 2.69 -8.92 13.07
C LEU A 135 2.04 -10.30 13.24
N LEU A 136 2.80 -11.39 13.08
CA LEU A 136 2.34 -12.75 13.34
C LEU A 136 1.90 -12.93 14.79
N ALA A 137 2.72 -12.48 15.75
CA ALA A 137 2.38 -12.53 17.17
C ALA A 137 1.11 -11.74 17.48
N ARG A 138 0.93 -10.57 16.85
CA ARG A 138 -0.27 -9.76 17.03
C ARG A 138 -1.53 -10.46 16.51
N VAL A 139 -1.48 -11.05 15.31
CA VAL A 139 -2.62 -11.78 14.73
C VAL A 139 -2.98 -12.98 15.59
N ARG A 140 -1.99 -13.73 16.09
CA ARG A 140 -2.21 -14.86 17.01
C ARG A 140 -2.89 -14.41 18.30
N ALA A 141 -2.39 -13.34 18.93
CA ALA A 141 -2.99 -12.81 20.15
C ALA A 141 -4.44 -12.34 19.95
N ASP A 142 -4.74 -11.66 18.83
CA ASP A 142 -6.11 -11.25 18.52
C ASP A 142 -7.01 -12.47 18.19
N HIS A 143 -6.45 -13.52 17.58
CA HIS A 143 -7.17 -14.78 17.30
C HIS A 143 -7.53 -15.50 18.60
N ASP A 144 -6.56 -15.67 19.50
CA ASP A 144 -6.77 -16.26 20.82
C ASP A 144 -7.84 -15.48 21.62
N ALA A 145 -7.84 -14.15 21.53
CA ALA A 145 -8.85 -13.30 22.16
C ALA A 145 -10.26 -13.54 21.61
N VAL A 146 -10.40 -13.71 20.28
CA VAL A 146 -11.68 -14.08 19.65
C VAL A 146 -12.12 -15.49 20.10
N VAL A 147 -11.22 -16.47 20.07
CA VAL A 147 -11.51 -17.85 20.50
C VAL A 147 -11.96 -17.92 21.95
N ALA A 148 -11.29 -17.19 22.84
CA ALA A 148 -11.69 -17.11 24.25
C ALA A 148 -13.09 -16.49 24.39
N LEU A 149 -13.33 -15.35 23.73
CA LEU A 149 -14.60 -14.63 23.82
C LEU A 149 -15.78 -15.40 23.22
N ARG A 150 -15.56 -16.25 22.20
CA ARG A 150 -16.61 -17.10 21.60
C ARG A 150 -17.30 -17.97 22.65
N ARG A 151 -16.58 -18.49 23.64
CA ARG A 151 -17.15 -19.32 24.72
C ARG A 151 -18.14 -18.54 25.59
N ASP A 152 -17.76 -17.32 25.98
CA ASP A 152 -18.62 -16.43 26.76
C ASP A 152 -19.84 -16.02 25.94
N VAL A 153 -19.62 -15.67 24.67
CA VAL A 153 -20.67 -15.34 23.70
C VAL A 153 -21.66 -16.49 23.54
N ASP A 154 -21.21 -17.73 23.39
CA ASP A 154 -22.09 -18.88 23.22
C ASP A 154 -22.95 -19.12 24.47
N THR A 155 -22.42 -18.81 25.65
CA THR A 155 -23.18 -18.81 26.91
C THR A 155 -24.25 -17.71 26.91
N GLN A 156 -23.93 -16.50 26.42
CA GLN A 156 -24.91 -15.41 26.32
C GLN A 156 -25.99 -15.69 25.27
N LEU A 157 -25.63 -16.32 24.15
CA LEU A 157 -26.57 -16.68 23.07
C LEU A 157 -27.61 -17.71 23.52
N ALA A 158 -27.28 -18.54 24.52
CA ALA A 158 -28.21 -19.49 25.13
C ALA A 158 -29.21 -18.84 26.11
N ARG A 159 -29.05 -17.55 26.42
CA ARG A 159 -29.92 -16.79 27.33
C ARG A 159 -30.89 -15.89 26.57
N SER A 160 -32.00 -15.55 27.23
CA SER A 160 -32.89 -14.50 26.73
C SER A 160 -32.20 -13.14 26.80
N GLY A 161 -32.63 -12.18 25.98
CA GLY A 161 -31.94 -10.89 25.85
C GLY A 161 -31.81 -10.11 27.17
N LEU A 162 -32.78 -10.23 28.08
CA LEU A 162 -32.77 -9.54 29.38
C LEU A 162 -31.76 -10.12 30.38
N GLU A 163 -31.31 -11.35 30.16
CA GLU A 163 -30.40 -12.09 31.05
C GLU A 163 -28.95 -12.06 30.56
N ARG A 164 -28.69 -11.38 29.45
CA ARG A 164 -27.35 -11.27 28.85
C ARG A 164 -26.50 -10.26 29.58
N ASP A 165 -25.24 -10.61 29.74
CA ASP A 165 -24.23 -9.68 30.24
C ASP A 165 -23.87 -8.67 29.15
N ALA A 166 -24.28 -7.41 29.36
CA ALA A 166 -24.00 -6.30 28.46
C ALA A 166 -22.50 -6.05 28.25
N ALA A 167 -21.65 -6.36 29.24
CA ALA A 167 -20.21 -6.21 29.10
C ALA A 167 -19.61 -7.25 28.14
N VAL A 168 -20.15 -8.48 28.11
CA VAL A 168 -19.74 -9.51 27.13
C VAL A 168 -20.22 -9.13 25.74
N VAL A 169 -21.48 -8.71 25.61
CA VAL A 169 -22.07 -8.27 24.33
C VAL A 169 -21.27 -7.11 23.74
N GLY A 170 -20.94 -6.09 24.55
CA GLY A 170 -20.20 -4.91 24.13
C GLY A 170 -18.76 -5.20 23.66
N LYS A 171 -18.16 -6.32 24.09
CA LYS A 171 -16.80 -6.72 23.68
C LYS A 171 -16.76 -7.42 22.32
N TRP A 172 -17.86 -8.02 21.87
CA TRP A 172 -17.85 -8.90 20.71
C TRP A 172 -17.37 -8.21 19.42
N VAL A 173 -18.03 -7.11 19.03
CA VAL A 173 -17.71 -6.39 17.79
C VAL A 173 -16.28 -5.83 17.81
N PRO A 174 -15.82 -5.15 18.88
CA PRO A 174 -14.43 -4.69 18.98
C PRO A 174 -13.39 -5.82 18.83
N THR A 175 -13.56 -6.93 19.56
CA THR A 175 -12.58 -8.03 19.56
C THR A 175 -12.50 -8.72 18.20
N ALA A 176 -13.64 -9.05 17.58
CA ALA A 176 -13.65 -9.63 16.23
C ALA A 176 -13.07 -8.68 15.18
N THR A 177 -13.31 -7.37 15.33
CA THR A 177 -12.74 -6.35 14.44
C THR A 177 -11.23 -6.26 14.58
N ALA A 178 -10.68 -6.35 15.80
CA ALA A 178 -9.24 -6.32 16.03
C ALA A 178 -8.50 -7.42 15.23
N LEU A 179 -9.02 -8.65 15.25
CA LEU A 179 -8.47 -9.77 14.47
C LEU A 179 -8.53 -9.52 12.96
N ILE A 180 -9.67 -9.02 12.44
CA ILE A 180 -9.80 -8.69 11.01
C ILE A 180 -8.75 -7.66 10.61
N MET A 181 -8.59 -6.61 11.42
CA MET A 181 -7.67 -5.51 11.11
C MET A 181 -6.20 -5.92 11.22
N SER A 182 -5.82 -6.71 12.25
CA SER A 182 -4.44 -7.20 12.34
C SER A 182 -4.12 -8.20 11.22
N SER A 183 -5.07 -9.04 10.82
CA SER A 183 -4.94 -9.94 9.67
C SER A 183 -4.76 -9.17 8.35
N GLN A 184 -5.53 -8.11 8.14
CA GLN A 184 -5.35 -7.22 6.98
C GLN A 184 -3.96 -6.56 6.97
N LYS A 185 -3.48 -6.13 8.14
CA LYS A 185 -2.17 -5.48 8.27
C LYS A 185 -1.04 -6.46 7.96
N LEU A 186 -1.13 -7.69 8.48
CA LEU A 186 -0.19 -8.77 8.15
C LEU A 186 -0.20 -9.09 6.65
N ARG A 187 -1.39 -9.29 6.06
CA ARG A 187 -1.55 -9.54 4.61
C ARG A 187 -0.84 -8.49 3.78
N THR A 188 -1.08 -7.21 4.11
CA THR A 188 -0.53 -6.09 3.35
C THR A 188 0.99 -5.98 3.49
N ALA A 189 1.52 -6.22 4.70
CA ALA A 189 2.96 -6.20 4.96
C ALA A 189 3.70 -7.34 4.24
N ALA A 190 3.05 -8.51 4.12
CA ALA A 190 3.59 -9.67 3.44
C ALA A 190 3.52 -9.60 1.90
N GLN A 191 2.88 -8.56 1.32
CA GLN A 191 2.72 -8.48 -0.13
C GLN A 191 4.06 -8.38 -0.85
N ILE A 192 4.32 -9.34 -1.74
CA ILE A 192 5.48 -9.31 -2.63
C ILE A 192 5.19 -8.34 -3.78
N VAL A 193 6.00 -7.30 -3.90
CA VAL A 193 5.94 -6.34 -5.00
C VAL A 193 7.16 -6.51 -5.92
N PRO A 194 6.97 -6.69 -7.24
CA PRO A 194 8.09 -6.77 -8.17
C PRO A 194 8.95 -5.51 -8.12
N ALA A 195 10.27 -5.67 -8.15
CA ALA A 195 11.23 -4.56 -8.16
C ALA A 195 11.36 -3.85 -9.53
N SER A 196 10.34 -3.93 -10.40
CA SER A 196 10.38 -3.36 -11.74
C SER A 196 10.19 -1.84 -11.74
N ALA A 197 10.75 -1.16 -12.75
CA ALA A 197 10.57 0.28 -12.92
C ALA A 197 9.08 0.65 -13.04
N LEU A 198 8.30 -0.13 -13.78
CA LEU A 198 6.85 0.08 -13.92
C LEU A 198 6.12 -0.01 -12.58
N ALA A 199 6.40 -1.04 -11.77
CA ALA A 199 5.77 -1.20 -10.46
C ALA A 199 6.12 -0.04 -9.51
N ARG A 200 7.37 0.40 -9.50
CA ARG A 200 7.82 1.56 -8.71
C ARG A 200 7.13 2.85 -9.15
N THR A 201 6.99 3.07 -10.46
CA THR A 201 6.27 4.23 -11.01
C THR A 201 4.81 4.19 -10.60
N GLN A 202 4.13 3.04 -10.72
CA GLN A 202 2.73 2.91 -10.33
C GLN A 202 2.53 3.22 -8.84
N ILE A 203 3.38 2.67 -7.96
CA ILE A 203 3.33 2.99 -6.52
C ILE A 203 3.46 4.50 -6.29
N MET A 204 4.35 5.17 -7.01
CA MET A 204 4.52 6.62 -6.84
C MET A 204 3.29 7.41 -7.30
N LEU A 205 2.63 6.97 -8.38
CA LEU A 205 1.36 7.53 -8.82
C LEU A 205 0.25 7.31 -7.78
N ASP A 206 0.19 6.12 -7.18
CA ASP A 206 -0.77 5.80 -6.13
C ASP A 206 -0.55 6.66 -4.88
N LEU A 207 0.71 6.92 -4.49
CA LEU A 207 1.04 7.82 -3.38
C LEU A 207 0.67 9.28 -3.68
N LYS A 208 0.89 9.74 -4.91
CA LYS A 208 0.44 11.07 -5.35
C LYS A 208 -1.07 11.18 -5.31
N HIS A 209 -1.79 10.14 -5.76
CA HIS A 209 -3.24 10.11 -5.69
C HIS A 209 -3.73 10.10 -4.23
N ALA A 210 -3.14 9.29 -3.35
CA ALA A 210 -3.48 9.27 -1.93
C ALA A 210 -3.29 10.66 -1.29
N THR A 211 -2.19 11.33 -1.62
CA THR A 211 -1.91 12.70 -1.15
C THR A 211 -2.95 13.70 -1.66
N TRP A 212 -3.34 13.60 -2.92
CA TRP A 212 -4.42 14.41 -3.49
C TRP A 212 -5.73 14.19 -2.72
N VAL A 213 -6.13 12.94 -2.49
CA VAL A 213 -7.33 12.58 -1.71
C VAL A 213 -7.26 13.24 -0.33
N MET A 214 -6.15 13.08 0.40
CA MET A 214 -6.01 13.68 1.72
C MET A 214 -6.16 15.21 1.67
N SER A 215 -5.48 15.87 0.73
CA SER A 215 -5.54 17.33 0.59
C SER A 215 -6.95 17.85 0.27
N GLU A 216 -7.69 17.13 -0.59
CA GLU A 216 -9.05 17.49 -0.98
C GLU A 216 -10.02 17.35 0.21
N TYR A 217 -10.01 16.21 0.89
CA TYR A 217 -10.93 16.00 2.02
C TYR A 217 -10.58 16.87 3.24
N ALA A 218 -9.29 17.16 3.47
CA ALA A 218 -8.87 18.17 4.45
C ALA A 218 -9.32 19.58 4.03
N GLY A 219 -9.23 19.93 2.75
CA GLY A 219 -9.70 21.21 2.21
C GLY A 219 -11.21 21.42 2.39
N ARG A 220 -12.01 20.37 2.19
CA ARG A 220 -13.47 20.39 2.43
C ARG A 220 -13.82 20.54 3.90
N GLU A 221 -13.09 19.86 4.80
CA GLU A 221 -13.22 20.07 6.24
C GLU A 221 -12.88 21.53 6.60
N ARG A 222 -11.73 22.03 6.13
CA ARG A 222 -11.28 23.42 6.34
C ARG A 222 -12.37 24.42 5.97
N ALA A 223 -12.95 24.30 4.78
CA ALA A 223 -14.01 25.20 4.31
C ALA A 223 -15.29 25.10 5.16
N THR A 224 -15.70 23.87 5.50
CA THR A 224 -16.93 23.62 6.27
C THR A 224 -16.82 24.21 7.67
N ILE A 225 -15.75 23.87 8.40
CA ILE A 225 -15.52 24.36 9.76
C ILE A 225 -15.27 25.87 9.77
N GLY A 226 -14.51 26.41 8.80
CA GLY A 226 -14.28 27.85 8.69
C GLY A 226 -15.58 28.63 8.55
N GLY A 227 -16.54 28.11 7.77
CA GLY A 227 -17.86 28.71 7.65
C GLY A 227 -18.69 28.64 8.94
N LEU A 228 -18.55 27.58 9.74
CA LEU A 228 -19.21 27.47 11.04
C LEU A 228 -18.63 28.45 12.06
N ILE A 229 -17.31 28.54 12.14
CA ILE A 229 -16.60 29.48 13.01
C ILE A 229 -17.01 30.92 12.67
N ALA A 230 -17.01 31.29 11.38
CA ALA A 230 -17.37 32.64 10.93
C ALA A 230 -18.80 33.06 11.33
N ARG A 231 -19.73 32.11 11.47
CA ARG A 231 -21.12 32.36 11.89
C ARG A 231 -21.38 32.09 13.36
N GLY A 232 -20.40 31.62 14.12
CA GLY A 232 -20.59 31.14 15.49
C GLY A 232 -21.59 29.98 15.59
N ALA A 233 -21.70 29.17 14.53
CA ALA A 233 -22.66 28.07 14.45
C ALA A 233 -22.09 26.76 14.99
N ASN A 234 -22.95 25.94 15.60
CA ASN A 234 -22.57 24.62 16.12
C ASN A 234 -22.36 23.60 14.99
N ILE A 235 -21.61 22.53 15.29
CA ILE A 235 -21.52 21.37 14.40
C ILE A 235 -22.75 20.50 14.66
N ASP A 236 -23.78 20.62 13.81
CA ASP A 236 -24.96 19.75 13.89
C ASP A 236 -24.63 18.30 13.49
N SER A 237 -25.57 17.38 13.75
CA SER A 237 -25.38 15.96 13.49
C SER A 237 -25.17 15.63 12.00
N GLY A 238 -25.86 16.33 11.09
CA GLY A 238 -25.70 16.14 9.65
C GLY A 238 -24.32 16.58 9.15
N THR A 239 -23.83 17.70 9.68
CA THR A 239 -22.49 18.22 9.40
C THR A 239 -21.42 17.33 10.00
N LEU A 240 -21.61 16.86 11.24
CA LEU A 240 -20.70 15.91 11.89
C LEU A 240 -20.59 14.61 11.10
N ALA A 241 -21.70 14.06 10.61
CA ALA A 241 -21.70 12.85 9.79
C ALA A 241 -20.91 13.05 8.47
N ARG A 242 -21.10 14.20 7.81
CA ARG A 242 -20.36 14.56 6.59
C ARG A 242 -18.86 14.74 6.85
N LEU A 243 -18.51 15.40 7.95
CA LEU A 243 -17.12 15.58 8.38
C LEU A 243 -16.45 14.24 8.73
N ALA A 244 -17.18 13.32 9.36
CA ALA A 244 -16.72 11.97 9.62
C ALA A 244 -16.46 11.18 8.33
N GLU A 245 -17.29 11.35 7.30
CA GLU A 245 -17.05 10.77 5.97
C GLU A 245 -15.76 11.30 5.34
N PHE A 246 -15.53 12.62 5.41
CA PHE A 246 -14.29 13.23 4.90
C PHE A 246 -13.08 12.66 5.62
N ARG A 247 -13.16 12.56 6.95
CA ARG A 247 -12.09 12.03 7.78
C ARG A 247 -11.78 10.58 7.45
N GLY A 248 -12.80 9.73 7.26
CA GLY A 248 -12.61 8.33 6.90
C GLY A 248 -11.88 8.15 5.56
N ARG A 249 -12.25 8.93 4.54
CA ARG A 249 -11.56 8.89 3.23
C ARG A 249 -10.11 9.37 3.32
N LEU A 250 -9.86 10.40 4.13
CA LEU A 250 -8.51 10.91 4.38
C LEU A 250 -7.63 9.87 5.10
N GLU A 251 -8.12 9.27 6.18
CA GLU A 251 -7.35 8.28 6.95
C GLU A 251 -7.08 7.01 6.13
N GLN A 252 -8.02 6.59 5.29
CA GLN A 252 -7.80 5.49 4.36
C GLN A 252 -6.67 5.79 3.37
N ALA A 253 -6.60 7.01 2.82
CA ALA A 253 -5.52 7.42 1.94
C ALA A 253 -4.17 7.50 2.67
N TRP A 254 -4.16 8.02 3.91
CA TRP A 254 -2.97 8.04 4.74
C TRP A 254 -2.42 6.65 5.05
N ASN A 255 -3.28 5.69 5.36
CA ASN A 255 -2.89 4.30 5.63
C ASN A 255 -2.13 3.68 4.44
N SER A 256 -2.48 4.01 3.20
CA SER A 256 -1.73 3.59 2.01
C SER A 256 -0.28 4.16 2.00
N ILE A 257 -0.11 5.41 2.42
CA ILE A 257 1.20 6.06 2.53
C ILE A 257 2.03 5.43 3.66
N GLU A 258 1.43 5.19 4.83
CA GLU A 258 2.10 4.53 5.95
C GLU A 258 2.55 3.12 5.60
N THR A 259 1.67 2.37 4.91
CA THR A 259 1.97 1.02 4.43
C THR A 259 3.18 1.03 3.50
N TYR A 260 3.25 1.98 2.56
CA TYR A 260 4.42 2.12 1.70
C TYR A 260 5.69 2.44 2.51
N ALA A 261 5.61 3.41 3.41
CA ALA A 261 6.77 3.86 4.21
C ALA A 261 7.33 2.76 5.13
N ALA A 262 6.51 1.78 5.52
CA ALA A 262 6.94 0.64 6.31
C ALA A 262 7.70 -0.45 5.51
N ARG A 263 7.69 -0.39 4.17
CA ARG A 263 8.36 -1.38 3.32
C ARG A 263 9.87 -1.16 3.33
N GLU A 264 10.63 -2.25 3.33
CA GLU A 264 12.09 -2.21 3.17
C GLU A 264 12.50 -1.58 1.83
N SER A 265 11.70 -1.80 0.79
CA SER A 265 11.92 -1.23 -0.55
C SER A 265 11.43 0.21 -0.71
N ALA A 266 10.97 0.87 0.37
CA ALA A 266 10.52 2.26 0.31
C ALA A 266 11.67 3.17 -0.13
N ASN A 267 11.35 4.18 -0.95
CA ASN A 267 12.36 5.14 -1.38
C ASN A 267 12.78 5.99 -0.16
N PRO A 268 14.05 5.97 0.27
CA PRO A 268 14.50 6.72 1.44
C PRO A 268 14.29 8.23 1.29
N LEU A 269 14.20 8.75 0.06
CA LEU A 269 13.91 10.16 -0.20
C LEU A 269 12.48 10.57 0.20
N VAL A 270 11.55 9.62 0.28
CA VAL A 270 10.14 9.88 0.61
C VAL A 270 9.89 9.81 2.13
N LEU A 271 10.70 9.05 2.88
CA LEU A 271 10.47 8.81 4.31
C LEU A 271 10.46 10.09 5.16
N PRO A 272 11.37 11.08 4.95
CA PRO A 272 11.33 12.35 5.68
C PRO A 272 10.05 13.14 5.43
N ALA A 273 9.50 13.09 4.21
CA ALA A 273 8.24 13.76 3.88
C ALA A 273 7.06 13.13 4.63
N VAL A 274 7.01 11.80 4.68
CA VAL A 274 5.98 11.06 5.43
C VAL A 274 6.08 11.36 6.93
N ALA A 275 7.29 11.39 7.50
CA ALA A 275 7.47 11.73 8.91
C ALA A 275 7.03 13.17 9.23
N ALA A 276 7.36 14.13 8.36
CA ALA A 276 6.94 15.52 8.52
C ALA A 276 5.41 15.67 8.42
N ALA A 277 4.78 15.06 7.41
CA ALA A 277 3.33 15.03 7.26
C ALA A 277 2.63 14.43 8.49
N ARG A 278 3.18 13.34 9.04
CA ARG A 278 2.67 12.72 10.29
C ARG A 278 2.71 13.71 11.45
N ALA A 279 3.86 14.34 11.68
CA ALA A 279 4.06 15.25 12.80
C ALA A 279 3.17 16.50 12.70
N GLU A 280 3.10 17.10 11.51
CA GLU A 280 2.34 18.34 11.33
C GLU A 280 0.83 18.09 11.19
N PHE A 281 0.40 17.21 10.29
CA PHE A 281 -1.02 16.98 10.01
C PHE A 281 -1.73 16.22 11.15
N PHE A 282 -1.15 15.09 11.58
CA PHE A 282 -1.74 14.21 12.60
C PHE A 282 -1.28 14.52 14.03
N GLY A 283 -0.33 15.44 14.21
CA GLY A 283 0.09 15.96 15.51
C GLY A 283 -0.41 17.39 15.71
N THR A 284 0.36 18.37 15.20
CA THR A 284 0.13 19.79 15.46
C THR A 284 -1.26 20.27 15.03
N TYR A 285 -1.64 20.04 13.76
CA TYR A 285 -2.94 20.44 13.24
C TYR A 285 -4.08 19.66 13.90
N GLN A 286 -3.89 18.36 14.14
CA GLN A 286 -4.87 17.52 14.83
C GLN A 286 -5.23 18.09 16.21
N GLY A 287 -4.27 18.62 16.97
CA GLY A 287 -4.55 19.26 18.27
C GLY A 287 -5.48 20.47 18.15
N VAL A 288 -5.29 21.32 17.13
CA VAL A 288 -6.19 22.45 16.85
C VAL A 288 -7.57 21.93 16.45
N ARG A 289 -7.61 20.95 15.54
CA ARG A 289 -8.85 20.31 15.06
C ARG A 289 -9.66 19.75 16.23
N ASP A 290 -9.04 19.00 17.13
CA ASP A 290 -9.73 18.39 18.26
C ASP A 290 -10.37 19.44 19.19
N SER A 291 -9.66 20.55 19.45
CA SER A 291 -10.21 21.66 20.24
C SER A 291 -11.43 22.32 19.58
N VAL A 292 -11.40 22.50 18.26
CA VAL A 292 -12.49 23.09 17.48
C VAL A 292 -13.71 22.17 17.44
N TYR A 293 -13.50 20.88 17.22
CA TYR A 293 -14.58 19.88 17.23
C TYR A 293 -15.20 19.73 18.63
N ALA A 294 -14.38 19.75 19.69
CA ALA A 294 -14.86 19.68 21.06
C ALA A 294 -15.73 20.90 21.43
N ALA A 295 -15.38 22.11 20.98
CA ALA A 295 -16.19 23.30 21.17
C ALA A 295 -17.48 23.26 20.32
N GLY A 296 -17.35 22.99 19.02
CA GLY A 296 -18.45 23.00 18.07
C GLY A 296 -19.53 21.95 18.33
N SER A 297 -19.16 20.78 18.88
CA SER A 297 -20.12 19.72 19.27
C SER A 297 -20.88 20.04 20.56
N LYS A 298 -20.32 20.88 21.43
CA LYS A 298 -20.94 21.31 22.70
C LYS A 298 -21.64 22.67 22.59
N GLY A 299 -21.58 23.31 21.42
CA GLY A 299 -22.07 24.67 21.21
C GLY A 299 -21.34 25.73 22.04
N LEU A 300 -20.07 25.48 22.38
CA LEU A 300 -19.22 26.44 23.05
C LEU A 300 -18.57 27.38 22.03
N PRO A 301 -18.16 28.60 22.44
CA PRO A 301 -17.35 29.47 21.58
C PRO A 301 -16.12 28.75 21.06
N TYR A 302 -15.85 28.90 19.75
CA TYR A 302 -14.67 28.30 19.15
C TYR A 302 -13.38 28.89 19.74
N PRO A 303 -12.35 28.06 19.99
CA PRO A 303 -11.09 28.51 20.59
C PRO A 303 -10.20 29.29 19.62
N VAL A 304 -10.57 29.35 18.35
CA VAL A 304 -9.86 30.05 17.28
C VAL A 304 -10.86 30.83 16.43
N ASN A 305 -10.40 31.93 15.85
CA ASN A 305 -11.16 32.64 14.82
C ASN A 305 -10.99 31.98 13.44
N THR A 306 -11.73 32.48 12.45
CA THR A 306 -11.71 31.92 11.09
C THR A 306 -10.33 31.97 10.45
N GLU A 307 -9.59 33.07 10.61
CA GLU A 307 -8.24 33.22 10.01
C GLU A 307 -7.25 32.23 10.60
N GLN A 308 -7.26 32.07 11.93
CA GLN A 308 -6.43 31.11 12.66
C GLN A 308 -6.74 29.67 12.24
N TRP A 309 -8.03 29.32 12.09
CA TRP A 309 -8.44 28.00 11.61
C TRP A 309 -7.95 27.74 10.19
N ILE A 310 -8.18 28.68 9.26
CA ILE A 310 -7.75 28.55 7.87
C ILE A 310 -6.22 28.43 7.80
N ALA A 311 -5.48 29.23 8.57
CA ALA A 311 -4.01 29.16 8.60
C ALA A 311 -3.52 27.80 9.12
N ALA A 312 -4.05 27.31 10.24
CA ALA A 312 -3.67 26.01 10.82
C ALA A 312 -3.99 24.85 9.87
N ALA A 313 -5.18 24.85 9.27
CA ALA A 313 -5.58 23.83 8.31
C ALA A 313 -4.77 23.89 7.02
N THR A 314 -4.42 25.09 6.54
CA THR A 314 -3.57 25.26 5.35
C THR A 314 -2.16 24.72 5.62
N LYS A 315 -1.55 25.06 6.75
CA LYS A 315 -0.25 24.51 7.15
C LYS A 315 -0.27 22.98 7.24
N GLY A 316 -1.35 22.41 7.81
CA GLY A 316 -1.58 20.97 7.78
C GLY A 316 -1.60 20.41 6.37
N ILE A 317 -2.46 20.95 5.50
CA ILE A 317 -2.61 20.52 4.10
C ILE A 317 -1.28 20.64 3.32
N ASP A 318 -0.56 21.74 3.48
CA ASP A 318 0.71 21.99 2.80
C ASP A 318 1.77 20.97 3.21
N SER A 319 1.77 20.52 4.47
CA SER A 319 2.66 19.43 4.90
C SER A 319 2.44 18.10 4.16
N LEU A 320 1.25 17.90 3.58
CA LEU A 320 0.95 16.75 2.72
C LEU A 320 1.50 16.96 1.30
N LEU A 321 1.53 18.20 0.81
CA LEU A 321 1.79 18.55 -0.59
C LEU A 321 3.24 18.93 -0.89
N GLU A 322 3.93 19.61 0.03
CA GLU A 322 5.18 20.33 -0.22
C GLU A 322 6.37 19.44 -0.59
N ARG A 323 6.30 18.12 -0.38
CA ARG A 323 7.49 17.24 -0.50
C ARG A 323 7.29 15.98 -1.34
N LEU A 324 6.18 15.90 -2.08
CA LEU A 324 5.90 14.82 -3.04
C LEU A 324 5.84 15.31 -4.50
N ARG A 325 6.21 16.57 -4.74
CA ARG A 325 6.41 17.15 -6.07
C ARG A 325 7.83 16.90 -6.56
#